data_AF-A0A382DY56-F1
#
_entry.id   AF-A0A382DY56-F1
#
_cell.length_a   1.000
_cell.length_b   1.000
_cell.length_c   1.000
_cell.angle_alpha   90.00
_cell.angle_beta   90.00
_cell.angle_gamma   90.00
#
_symmetry.space_group_name_H-M   'P 1'
#
loop_
_entity.id
_entity.type
_entity.pdbx_description
1 polymer ?
#
loop_
_entity_poly.entity_id
_entity_poly.type
_entity_poly.pdbx_seq_one_letter_code
_entity_poly.pdbx_strand_id
1 'polypeptide(L)' 'MTAHQSILARTFFLLAGVLASCAGTSTPPNVGGATTLPNFVFVLVDDLGWADVEVYGSSFYETPNVDRLAAQGARFTNA' A
#
# COMPACT_ATOMS: atom_id res chain seq x y z
N MET A 1 32.51 -29.45 -20.63
CA MET A 1 31.18 -29.95 -21.07
C MET A 1 30.10 -29.62 -20.03
N THR A 2 29.95 -28.35 -19.63
CA THR A 2 29.07 -27.95 -18.50
C THR A 2 28.17 -26.75 -18.79
N ALA A 3 28.38 -26.04 -19.92
CA ALA A 3 27.56 -24.87 -20.30
C ALA A 3 26.21 -25.22 -20.95
N HIS A 4 26.07 -26.42 -21.54
CA HIS A 4 24.83 -26.81 -22.22
C HIS A 4 23.72 -27.24 -21.24
N GLN A 5 24.10 -27.66 -20.02
CA GLN A 5 23.16 -28.13 -18.98
C GLN A 5 22.45 -26.98 -18.25
N SER A 6 23.06 -25.78 -18.18
CA SER A 6 22.50 -24.62 -17.47
C SER A 6 21.54 -23.77 -18.32
N ILE A 7 21.66 -23.82 -19.65
CA ILE A 7 20.78 -23.07 -20.57
C ILE A 7 19.42 -23.77 -20.66
N LEU A 8 19.39 -25.09 -20.82
CA LEU A 8 18.17 -25.91 -20.86
C LEU A 8 17.34 -25.80 -19.57
N ALA A 9 17.98 -25.75 -18.40
CA ALA A 9 17.31 -25.58 -17.11
C ALA A 9 16.62 -24.20 -16.98
N ARG A 10 17.22 -23.14 -17.55
CA ARG A 10 16.66 -21.78 -17.55
C ARG A 10 15.53 -21.62 -18.56
N THR A 11 15.60 -22.28 -19.71
CA THR A 11 14.51 -22.29 -20.70
C THR A 11 13.28 -23.05 -20.17
N PHE A 12 13.50 -24.14 -19.43
CA PHE A 12 12.42 -24.89 -18.78
C PHE A 12 11.69 -24.06 -17.71
N PHE A 13 12.41 -23.28 -16.91
CA PHE A 13 11.84 -22.42 -15.88
C PHE A 13 11.01 -21.26 -16.46
N LEU A 14 11.44 -20.69 -17.59
CA LEU A 14 10.72 -19.63 -18.28
C LEU A 14 9.43 -20.12 -18.96
N LEU A 15 9.41 -21.35 -19.46
CA LEU A 15 8.23 -21.92 -20.11
C LEU A 15 7.13 -22.31 -19.11
N ALA A 16 7.50 -22.73 -17.90
CA ALA A 16 6.55 -23.02 -16.81
C ALA A 16 5.82 -21.76 -16.30
N GLY A 17 6.47 -20.59 -16.33
CA GLY A 17 5.87 -19.32 -15.90
C GLY A 17 4.77 -18.79 -16.82
N VAL A 18 4.82 -19.12 -18.12
CA VAL A 18 3.86 -18.62 -19.11
C VAL A 18 2.53 -19.40 -19.09
N LEU A 19 2.55 -20.69 -18.72
CA LEU A 19 1.35 -21.53 -18.66
C LEU A 19 0.45 -21.27 -17.43
N ALA A 20 0.99 -20.64 -16.38
CA ALA A 20 0.21 -20.29 -15.18
C ALA A 20 -0.67 -19.03 -15.36
N SER A 21 -0.48 -18.28 -16.45
CA SER A 21 -1.15 -16.97 -16.65
C SER A 21 -2.53 -17.06 -17.33
N CYS A 22 -3.00 -18.25 -17.66
CA CYS A 22 -4.23 -18.47 -18.45
C CYS A 22 -5.34 -19.22 -17.69
N ALA A 23 -5.14 -19.58 -16.42
CA ALA A 23 -6.20 -20.16 -15.60
C ALA A 23 -7.16 -19.05 -15.17
N GLY A 24 -8.08 -18.70 -16.08
CA GLY A 24 -9.12 -17.70 -15.87
C GLY A 24 -10.02 -18.08 -14.71
N THR A 25 -9.97 -17.29 -13.64
CA THR A 25 -11.06 -17.20 -12.67
C THR A 25 -12.12 -16.28 -13.27
N SER A 26 -13.16 -16.86 -13.87
CA SER A 26 -14.38 -16.14 -14.23
C SER A 26 -15.13 -15.78 -12.94
N THR A 27 -14.72 -14.70 -12.28
CA THR A 27 -15.47 -14.12 -11.17
C THR A 27 -16.76 -13.51 -11.75
N PRO A 28 -17.95 -13.94 -11.30
CA PRO A 28 -19.19 -13.31 -11.76
C PRO A 28 -19.17 -11.82 -11.36
N PRO A 29 -19.71 -10.91 -12.21
CA PRO A 29 -19.85 -9.52 -11.84
C PRO A 29 -20.74 -9.45 -10.60
N ASN A 30 -20.21 -8.85 -9.54
CA ASN A 30 -20.96 -8.59 -8.31
C ASN A 30 -22.06 -7.55 -8.61
N VAL A 31 -23.25 -8.03 -8.98
CA VAL A 31 -24.45 -7.21 -9.15
C VAL A 31 -25.09 -7.06 -7.77
N GLY A 32 -24.62 -6.11 -6.97
CA GLY A 32 -25.16 -5.95 -5.63
C GLY A 32 -24.44 -5.00 -4.67
N GLY A 33 -23.87 -3.89 -5.16
CA GLY A 33 -23.33 -2.86 -4.27
C GLY A 33 -23.76 -1.49 -4.75
N ALA A 34 -24.78 -0.88 -4.12
CA ALA A 34 -24.91 0.57 -4.21
C ALA A 34 -23.58 1.16 -3.77
N THR A 35 -22.92 1.93 -4.63
CA THR A 35 -21.62 2.53 -4.33
C THR A 35 -21.77 3.45 -3.12
N THR A 36 -21.52 2.93 -1.92
CA THR A 36 -21.58 3.72 -0.70
C THR A 36 -20.46 4.73 -0.77
N LEU A 37 -20.82 6.01 -0.82
CA LEU A 37 -19.83 7.07 -0.78
C LEU A 37 -19.10 7.02 0.57
N PRO A 38 -17.79 7.25 0.59
CA PRO A 38 -17.07 7.35 1.85
C PRO A 38 -17.57 8.56 2.64
N ASN A 39 -17.58 8.44 3.96
CA ASN A 39 -17.79 9.59 4.83
C ASN A 39 -16.51 10.43 4.88
N PHE A 40 -16.65 11.76 4.89
CA PHE A 40 -15.52 12.68 4.99
C PHE A 40 -15.57 13.41 6.32
N VAL A 41 -14.47 13.35 7.08
CA VAL A 41 -14.31 14.05 8.37
C VAL A 41 -13.08 14.95 8.25
N PHE A 42 -13.28 16.25 8.43
CA PHE A 42 -12.21 17.23 8.45
C PHE A 42 -12.00 17.76 9.87
N VAL A 43 -10.78 17.63 10.36
CA VAL A 43 -10.38 18.12 11.69
C VAL A 43 -9.37 19.25 11.47
N LEU A 44 -9.70 20.44 11.95
CA LEU A 44 -8.84 21.61 11.93
C LEU A 44 -8.41 21.92 13.37
N VAL A 45 -7.12 22.17 13.55
CA VAL A 45 -6.55 22.61 14.83
C VAL A 45 -5.98 24.00 14.62
N ASP A 46 -6.34 24.92 15.53
CA ASP A 46 -5.86 26.30 15.52
C ASP A 46 -4.43 26.37 16.07
N ASP A 47 -3.59 27.22 15.47
CA ASP A 47 -2.20 27.49 15.89
C ASP A 47 -1.31 26.25 16.17
N LEU A 48 -1.55 25.12 15.48
CA LEU A 48 -0.70 23.93 15.60
C LEU A 48 0.58 24.12 14.78
N GLY A 49 1.71 24.24 15.47
CA GLY A 49 3.04 24.32 14.86
C GLY A 49 3.56 22.97 14.37
N TRP A 50 4.55 23.03 13.47
CA TRP A 50 5.19 21.82 12.93
C TRP A 50 5.82 20.94 14.01
N ALA A 51 6.47 21.54 15.01
CA ALA A 51 7.18 20.81 16.06
C ALA A 51 6.28 20.34 17.23
N ASP A 52 4.96 20.53 17.12
CA ASP A 52 4.02 20.24 18.21
C ASP A 52 3.50 18.80 18.20
N VAL A 53 3.81 18.02 17.14
CA VAL A 53 3.35 16.64 16.97
C VAL A 53 4.56 15.70 16.84
N GLU A 54 4.50 14.53 17.48
CA GLU A 54 5.61 13.56 17.52
C GLU A 54 6.06 13.15 16.11
N VAL A 55 5.11 12.88 15.20
CA VAL A 55 5.44 12.51 13.81
C VAL A 55 6.28 13.55 13.06
N TYR A 56 6.27 14.81 13.48
CA TYR A 56 7.06 15.88 12.88
C TYR A 56 8.32 16.24 13.67
N GLY A 57 8.63 15.45 14.71
CA GLY A 57 9.86 15.55 15.50
C GLY A 57 9.69 16.18 16.86
N SER A 58 8.46 16.32 17.38
CA SER A 58 8.27 16.74 18.77
C SER A 58 8.88 15.71 19.72
N SER A 59 9.69 16.17 20.69
CA SER A 59 10.22 15.34 21.77
C SER A 59 9.52 15.59 23.11
N PHE A 60 8.51 16.47 23.14
CA PHE A 60 7.84 16.92 24.36
C PHE A 60 6.37 16.50 24.41
N TYR A 61 5.66 16.55 23.28
CA TYR A 61 4.24 16.20 23.22
C TYR A 61 4.04 14.78 22.72
N GLU A 62 3.26 13.99 23.47
CA GLU A 62 2.82 12.66 23.05
C GLU A 62 1.51 12.78 22.25
N THR A 63 1.48 12.25 21.03
CA THR A 63 0.31 12.37 20.14
C THR A 63 -0.15 11.03 19.55
N PRO A 64 -0.34 9.97 20.37
CA PRO A 64 -0.41 8.58 19.90
C PRO A 64 -1.55 8.31 18.89
N ASN A 65 -2.65 9.06 18.98
CA ASN A 65 -3.75 8.96 18.02
C ASN A 65 -3.41 9.58 16.66
N VAL A 66 -2.72 10.73 16.65
CA VAL A 66 -2.25 11.38 15.42
C VAL A 66 -1.15 10.55 14.79
N ASP A 67 -0.26 9.97 15.60
CA ASP A 67 0.84 9.13 15.13
C ASP A 67 0.31 7.85 14.46
N ARG A 68 -0.70 7.22 15.08
CA ARG A 68 -1.41 6.08 14.47
C ARG A 68 -2.09 6.47 13.16
N LEU A 69 -2.74 7.64 13.09
CA LEU A 69 -3.38 8.12 11.85
C LEU A 69 -2.35 8.35 10.73
N ALA A 70 -1.21 8.97 11.06
CA ALA A 70 -0.11 9.18 10.11
C ALA A 70 0.52 7.87 9.64
N ALA A 71 0.65 6.86 10.52
CA ALA A 71 1.18 5.54 10.19
C ALA A 71 0.22 4.69 9.32
N GLN A 72 -1.09 4.89 9.47
CA GLN A 72 -2.13 4.15 8.72
C GLN A 72 -2.53 4.86 7.42
N GLY A 73 -2.18 6.14 7.26
CA GLY A 73 -2.61 6.99 6.17
C GLY A 73 -1.44 7.60 5.39
N ALA A 74 -1.69 8.79 4.86
CA ALA A 74 -0.67 9.60 4.21
C ALA A 74 -0.30 10.79 5.12
N ARG A 75 0.99 11.13 5.16
CA ARG A 75 1.52 12.28 5.88
C ARG A 75 2.16 13.25 4.89
N PHE A 76 1.77 14.51 4.94
CA PHE A 76 2.35 15.56 4.10
C PHE A 76 3.42 16.29 4.88
N THR A 77 4.66 16.27 4.38
CA THR A 77 5.79 16.87 5.08
C THR A 77 6.21 18.24 4.55
N ASN A 78 5.40 18.82 3.67
CA ASN A 78 5.59 20.15 3.10
C ASN A 78 4.22 20.64 2.63
N ALA A 79 3.54 21.37 3.51
CA ALA A 79 2.16 21.82 3.34
C ALA A 79 2.05 23.30 3.70
#